data_AF-A0A2K3K5P6-F1
#
_entry.id   AF-A0A2K3K5P6-F1
#
_cell.length_a   1.000
_cell.length_b   1.000
_cell.length_c   1.000
_cell.angle_alpha   90.00
_cell.angle_beta   90.00
_cell.angle_gamma   90.00
#
_symmetry.space_group_name_H-M   'P 1'
#
loop_
_entity.id
_entity.type
_entity.pdbx_description
1 polymer ?
#
loop_
_entity_poly.entity_id
_entity_poly.type
_entity_poly.pdbx_seq_one_letter_code
_entity_poly.pdbx_strand_id
1 'polypeptide(L)' 'MTSLGDVALDKHGKPRVEPRFVNTRLLLSCKTVSAEDTLLGRMADLASELIRIAAEQKGEKSKKKARRSKPNILIA' A
#
# COMPACT_ATOMS: atom_id res chain seq x y z
N MET A 1 0.29 14.79 15.00
CA MET A 1 1.20 14.35 13.92
C MET A 1 1.16 12.83 13.85
N THR A 2 0.83 12.25 12.70
CA THR A 2 1.08 10.82 12.45
C THR A 2 2.45 10.71 11.78
N SER A 3 3.44 10.09 12.43
CA SER A 3 4.72 9.82 11.77
C SER A 3 4.49 8.76 10.71
N LEU A 4 4.84 9.07 9.45
CA LEU A 4 4.62 8.21 8.28
C LEU A 4 5.49 6.94 8.27
N GLY A 5 6.38 6.75 9.26
CA GLY A 5 7.38 5.69 9.26
C GLY A 5 8.40 5.87 8.14
N ASP A 6 9.28 4.89 7.98
CA ASP A 6 10.27 4.90 6.90
C ASP A 6 9.60 4.60 5.56
N VAL A 7 9.93 5.38 4.52
CA VAL A 7 9.37 5.21 3.19
C VAL A 7 9.96 3.96 2.54
N ALA A 8 9.11 3.02 2.14
CA ALA A 8 9.54 1.83 1.41
C ALA A 8 9.98 2.21 -0.01
N LEU A 9 11.28 2.22 -0.27
CA LEU A 9 11.86 2.58 -1.58
C LEU A 9 12.11 1.34 -2.47
N ASP A 10 12.18 1.54 -3.79
CA ASP A 10 12.64 0.55 -4.76
C ASP A 10 14.14 0.63 -5.01
N LYS A 11 14.64 -0.26 -5.88
CA LYS A 11 16.04 -0.30 -6.32
C LYS A 11 16.53 0.99 -7.00
N HIS A 12 15.62 1.91 -7.32
CA HIS A 12 15.89 3.22 -7.92
C HIS A 12 15.60 4.37 -6.95
N GLY A 13 15.30 4.09 -5.67
CA GLY A 13 15.00 5.10 -4.66
C GLY A 13 13.59 5.70 -4.76
N LYS A 14 12.67 5.09 -5.51
CA LYS A 14 11.29 5.59 -5.65
C LYS A 14 10.37 4.93 -4.62
N PRO A 15 9.39 5.67 -4.05
CA PRO A 15 8.39 5.09 -3.15
C PRO A 15 7.61 3.95 -3.82
N ARG A 16 7.59 2.79 -3.18
CA ARG A 16 6.95 1.56 -3.71
C ARG A 16 5.51 1.35 -3.26
N VAL A 17 5.15 1.92 -2.12
CA VAL A 17 3.91 1.62 -1.42
C VAL A 17 3.36 2.93 -0.90
N GLU A 18 2.08 3.21 -1.16
CA GLU A 18 1.41 4.30 -0.47
C GLU A 18 1.41 4.02 1.05
N PRO A 19 1.72 5.01 1.88
CA PRO A 19 1.64 4.86 3.32
C PRO A 19 0.23 4.43 3.75
N ARG A 20 0.14 3.32 4.49
CA ARG A 20 -1.12 2.83 5.07
C ARG A 20 -1.04 2.96 6.58
N PHE A 21 -2.01 3.66 7.17
CA PHE A 21 -2.08 3.85 8.62
C PHE A 21 -2.90 2.73 9.26
N VAL A 22 -2.33 2.03 10.23
CA VAL A 22 -3.07 1.09 11.09
C VAL A 22 -3.58 1.86 12.31
N ASN A 23 -4.88 1.77 12.60
CA ASN A 23 -5.47 2.45 13.74
C ASN A 23 -5.19 1.69 15.04
N THR A 24 -4.38 2.28 15.92
CA THR A 24 -4.00 1.71 17.21
C THR A 24 -4.84 2.21 18.39
N ARG A 25 -5.84 3.08 18.18
CA ARG A 25 -6.67 3.62 19.28
C ARG A 25 -7.35 2.52 20.10
N LEU A 26 -7.71 1.42 19.44
CA LEU A 26 -8.35 0.29 20.10
C LEU A 26 -7.40 -0.41 21.08
N LEU A 27 -6.09 -0.46 20.80
CA LEU A 27 -5.10 -1.02 21.74
C LEU A 27 -5.06 -0.23 23.05
N LEU A 28 -5.12 1.11 22.97
CA LEU A 28 -5.15 1.99 24.15
C LEU A 28 -6.41 1.80 25.00
N SER A 29 -7.46 1.22 24.43
CA SER A 29 -8.73 0.94 25.13
C SER A 29 -8.82 -0.46 25.73
N CYS A 30 -7.85 -1.35 25.43
CA CYS A 30 -7.83 -2.70 25.97
C CYS A 30 -7.57 -2.66 27.48
N LYS A 31 -8.43 -3.35 28.24
CA LYS A 31 -8.34 -3.44 29.71
C LYS A 31 -7.69 -4.74 30.19
N THR A 32 -7.48 -5.69 29.29
CA THR A 32 -6.94 -7.01 29.60
C THR A 32 -5.91 -7.42 28.56
N VAL A 33 -4.90 -8.18 29.00
CA VAL A 33 -3.85 -8.73 28.13
C VAL A 33 -4.44 -9.61 27.03
N SER A 34 -5.46 -10.41 27.34
CA SER A 34 -6.11 -11.27 26.34
C SER A 34 -6.81 -10.49 25.22
N ALA A 35 -7.46 -9.36 25.56
CA ALA A 35 -8.11 -8.51 24.55
C ALA A 35 -7.07 -7.78 23.69
N GLU A 36 -5.97 -7.32 24.30
CA GLU A 36 -4.83 -6.75 23.59
C GLU A 36 -4.22 -7.76 22.61
N ASP A 37 -3.91 -8.98 23.08
CA ASP A 37 -3.29 -10.04 22.28
C ASP A 37 -4.17 -10.45 21.08
N THR A 38 -5.47 -10.60 21.32
CA THR A 38 -6.44 -10.88 20.25
C THR A 38 -6.48 -9.76 19.20
N LEU A 39 -6.44 -8.50 19.64
CA LEU A 39 -6.47 -7.36 18.74
C LEU A 39 -5.16 -7.25 17.94
N LEU A 40 -4.01 -7.46 18.58
CA LEU A 40 -2.71 -7.49 17.92
C LEU A 40 -2.64 -8.58 16.85
N GLY A 41 -3.17 -9.77 17.12
CA GLY A 41 -3.29 -10.86 16.14
C GLY A 41 -4.06 -10.42 14.89
N ARG A 42 -5.26 -9.85 15.08
CA ARG A 42 -6.09 -9.35 13.95
C ARG A 42 -5.41 -8.24 13.16
N MET A 43 -4.66 -7.36 13.84
CA MET A 43 -3.88 -6.31 13.18
C MET A 43 -2.74 -6.90 12.34
N ALA A 44 -2.08 -7.96 12.81
CA ALA A 44 -1.05 -8.68 12.06
C ALA A 44 -1.63 -9.39 10.82
N ASP A 45 -2.80 -10.00 10.94
CA ASP A 45 -3.52 -10.60 9.81
C ASP A 45 -3.86 -9.55 8.76
N LEU A 46 -4.40 -8.40 9.18
CA LEU A 46 -4.69 -7.28 8.28
C LEU A 46 -3.43 -6.76 7.59
N ALA A 47 -2.32 -6.60 8.32
CA ALA A 47 -1.06 -6.16 7.73
C ALA A 47 -0.55 -7.16 6.67
N SER A 48 -0.65 -8.46 6.94
CA SER A 48 -0.27 -9.52 6.00
C SER A 48 -1.11 -9.48 4.72
N GLU A 49 -2.42 -9.28 4.86
CA GLU A 49 -3.34 -9.14 3.74
C GLU A 49 -3.03 -7.89 2.88
N LEU A 50 -2.70 -6.77 3.53
CA LEU A 50 -2.28 -5.54 2.82
C LEU A 50 -0.99 -5.75 2.01
N ILE A 51 -0.05 -6.54 2.53
CA ILE A 51 1.19 -6.91 1.83
C ILE A 51 0.87 -7.82 0.64
N ARG A 52 0.00 -8.83 0.82
CA ARG A 52 -0.44 -9.74 -0.25
C ARG A 52 -1.06 -8.97 -1.42
N ILE A 53 -2.02 -8.08 -1.13
CA ILE A 53 -2.66 -7.22 -2.13
C ILE A 53 -1.62 -6.37 -2.87
N ALA A 54 -0.66 -5.78 -2.16
CA ALA A 54 0.40 -4.97 -2.77
C ALA A 54 1.37 -5.80 -3.66
N ALA A 55 1.57 -7.08 -3.35
CA ALA A 55 2.34 -7.99 -4.18
C ALA A 55 1.57 -8.37 -5.46
N GLU A 56 0.27 -8.65 -5.35
CA GLU A 56 -0.60 -8.98 -6.49
C GLU A 56 -0.73 -7.82 -7.48
N GLN A 57 -0.87 -6.59 -7.00
CA GLN A 57 -0.90 -5.38 -7.85
C GLN A 57 0.40 -5.16 -8.64
N LYS A 58 1.55 -5.68 -8.16
CA LYS A 58 2.81 -5.64 -8.93
C LYS A 58 2.87 -6.67 -10.05
N GLY A 59 2.04 -7.71 -10.01
CA GLY A 59 1.95 -8.74 -11.04
C GLY A 59 1.14 -8.30 -12.26
N GLU A 60 0.18 -7.40 -12.07
CA GLU A 60 -0.56 -6.78 -13.17
C GLU A 60 0.31 -5.72 -13.84
N LYS A 61 1.11 -6.15 -14.81
CA LYS A 61 1.87 -5.27 -15.70
C LYS A 61 0.93 -4.16 -16.16
N SER A 62 1.27 -2.92 -15.83
CA SER A 62 0.55 -1.74 -16.31
C SER A 62 0.35 -1.92 -17.82
N LYS A 63 -0.88 -2.15 -18.27
CA LYS A 63 -1.21 -2.13 -19.70
C LYS A 63 -0.70 -0.77 -20.17
N LYS A 64 0.42 -0.75 -20.91
CA LYS A 64 0.94 0.46 -21.54
C LYS A 64 -0.28 1.13 -22.17
N LYS A 65 -0.65 2.32 -21.71
CA LYS A 65 -1.66 3.13 -22.41
C LYS A 65 -1.18 3.18 -23.85
N ALA A 66 -1.94 2.57 -24.75
CA ALA A 66 -1.62 2.57 -26.17
C ALA A 66 -1.38 4.02 -26.57
N ARG A 67 -0.17 4.31 -27.04
CA ARG A 67 0.18 5.61 -27.60
C ARG A 67 -0.80 5.82 -28.75
N ARG A 68 -1.82 6.67 -28.57
CA ARG A 68 -2.66 7.12 -29.69
C ARG A 68 -1.71 7.78 -30.67
N SER A 69 -1.41 7.08 -31.76
CA SER A 69 -0.78 7.64 -32.95
C SER A 69 -1.65 8.80 -33.40
N LYS A 70 -1.13 10.03 -33.32
CA LYS A 70 -1.77 11.18 -33.95
C LYS A 70 -1.83 10.91 -35.46
N PRO A 71 -2.96 11.12 -36.14
CA PRO A 71 -2.99 11.03 -37.59
C PRO A 71 -2.12 12.15 -38.18
N ASN A 72 -1.33 11.78 -39.18
CA ASN A 72 -0.55 12.70 -40.00
C ASN A 72 -1.54 13.57 -40.77
N ILE A 73 -1.59 14.88 -40.49
CA ILE A 73 -2.21 15.84 -41.40
C ILE A 73 -1.05 16.58 -42.06
N LEU A 74 -0.74 16.18 -43.29
CA LEU A 74 -0.01 16.98 -44.25
C LEU A 74 -0.92 18.14 -44.64
N ILE A 75 -0.47 19.37 -44.42
CA ILE A 75 -1.04 20.55 -45.06
C ILE A 75 0.01 21.01 -46.08
N ALA A 76 -0.38 20.98 -47.35
CA ALA A 76 0.31 21.60 -48.47
C ALA A 76 0.00 23.10 -48.52
#